data_AF-A0AAJ3TN16-F1
#
_entry.id   AF-A0AAJ3TN16-F1
#
_cell.length_a   1.000
_cell.length_b   1.000
_cell.length_c   1.000
_cell.angle_alpha   90.00
_cell.angle_beta   90.00
_cell.angle_gamma   90.00
#
_symmetry.space_group_name_H-M   'P 1'
#
loop_
_entity.id
_entity.type
_entity.pdbx_description
1 polymer ?
#
loop_
_entity_poly.entity_id
_entity_poly.type
_entity_poly.pdbx_seq_one_letter_code
_entity_poly.pdbx_strand_id
1 'polypeptide(L)'
;MSVYELDKTFEKINFKDTPLPKGDYEFCSFNNCDFSETDLFSVSFMECQFVNCNFSLTKFGRTSFKDVKFNDCKLMGLHFENCNPFGLSFRFEDCQILHSSFYQQNIAKTLFKNCRIIETDFSDTNLSYVAFDNNDLSGSVFSGSILERTDFRTAKYFSIDLSKNKVKKAKFSAHNLVGLLDNYDLEIDS
;
A
#
# COMPACT_ATOMS: atom_id res chain seq x y z
N MET A 1 -18.14 -1.36 -24.37
CA MET A 1 -18.72 -2.50 -23.64
C MET A 1 -17.73 -2.83 -22.53
N SER A 2 -18.14 -2.85 -21.27
CA SER A 2 -17.25 -3.24 -20.16
C SER A 2 -17.08 -4.75 -20.18
N VAL A 3 -15.86 -5.24 -19.98
CA VAL A 3 -15.61 -6.68 -19.86
C VAL A 3 -15.99 -7.18 -18.47
N TYR A 4 -16.31 -8.47 -18.38
CA TYR A 4 -16.38 -9.20 -17.12
C TYR A 4 -15.55 -10.48 -17.30
N GLU A 5 -14.52 -10.64 -16.50
CA GLU A 5 -13.60 -11.78 -16.55
C GLU A 5 -13.59 -12.47 -15.18
N LEU A 6 -13.80 -13.78 -15.18
CA LEU A 6 -13.92 -14.61 -13.99
C LEU A 6 -12.87 -15.72 -14.03
N ASP A 7 -12.15 -15.91 -12.92
CA ASP A 7 -11.20 -17.03 -12.70
C ASP A 7 -10.17 -17.18 -13.84
N LYS A 8 -9.71 -16.05 -14.37
CA LYS A 8 -8.78 -16.00 -15.50
C LYS A 8 -7.37 -15.71 -15.04
N THR A 9 -6.41 -16.40 -15.66
CA THR A 9 -4.99 -16.12 -15.48
C THR A 9 -4.43 -15.35 -16.67
N PHE A 10 -3.74 -14.25 -16.37
CA PHE A 10 -2.99 -13.42 -17.32
C PHE A 10 -1.51 -13.58 -17.00
N GLU A 11 -0.71 -14.04 -17.97
CA GLU A 11 0.71 -14.31 -17.75
C GLU A 11 1.61 -13.52 -18.70
N LYS A 12 2.63 -12.85 -18.13
CA LYS A 12 3.72 -12.21 -18.90
C LYS A 12 3.23 -11.21 -19.94
N ILE A 13 2.15 -10.48 -19.62
CA ILE A 13 1.55 -9.50 -20.52
C ILE A 13 2.11 -8.10 -20.20
N ASN A 14 2.53 -7.38 -21.24
CA ASN A 14 2.81 -5.95 -21.14
C ASN A 14 1.55 -5.16 -21.50
N PHE A 15 0.85 -4.64 -20.48
CA PHE A 15 -0.38 -3.88 -20.66
C PHE A 15 -0.16 -2.45 -21.18
N LYS A 16 1.08 -2.00 -21.39
CA LYS A 16 1.35 -0.80 -22.21
C LYS A 16 1.07 -1.05 -23.69
N ASP A 17 1.46 -2.22 -24.18
CA ASP A 17 1.33 -2.60 -25.60
C ASP A 17 -0.08 -3.14 -25.89
N THR A 18 -0.62 -3.90 -24.93
CA THR A 18 -1.97 -4.47 -25.01
C THR A 18 -2.78 -4.04 -23.80
N PRO A 19 -3.40 -2.84 -23.81
CA PRO A 19 -4.12 -2.31 -22.65
C PRO A 19 -5.15 -3.27 -22.08
N LEU A 20 -5.19 -3.38 -20.75
CA LEU A 20 -6.20 -4.16 -20.06
C LEU A 20 -7.57 -3.57 -20.38
N PRO A 21 -8.53 -4.35 -20.93
CA PRO A 21 -9.86 -3.84 -21.20
C PRO A 21 -10.53 -3.29 -19.94
N LYS A 22 -11.27 -2.18 -20.06
CA LYS A 22 -12.01 -1.64 -18.92
C LYS A 22 -13.15 -2.58 -18.55
N GLY A 23 -13.24 -2.96 -17.28
CA GLY A 23 -14.26 -3.89 -16.81
C GLY A 23 -14.01 -4.41 -15.41
N ASP A 24 -14.72 -5.48 -15.09
CA ASP A 24 -14.68 -6.18 -13.82
C ASP A 24 -13.86 -7.48 -13.95
N TYR A 25 -12.96 -7.70 -13.00
CA TYR A 25 -12.11 -8.87 -12.90
C TYR A 25 -12.33 -9.51 -11.54
N GLU A 26 -12.80 -10.75 -11.52
CA GLU A 26 -13.16 -11.48 -10.32
C GLU A 26 -12.38 -12.79 -10.26
N PHE A 27 -11.77 -13.11 -9.10
CA PHE A 27 -10.91 -14.28 -8.91
C PHE A 27 -9.74 -14.41 -9.92
N CYS A 28 -9.39 -13.33 -10.60
CA CYS A 28 -8.36 -13.36 -11.63
C CYS A 28 -6.95 -13.31 -11.04
N SER A 29 -6.01 -13.93 -11.75
CA SER A 29 -4.58 -13.93 -11.43
C SER A 29 -3.78 -13.21 -12.51
N PHE A 30 -2.92 -12.29 -12.11
CA PHE A 30 -2.01 -11.58 -13.00
C PHE A 30 -0.59 -11.91 -12.57
N ASN A 31 0.14 -12.64 -13.42
CA ASN A 31 1.45 -13.20 -13.10
C ASN A 31 2.51 -12.62 -14.05
N ASN A 32 3.52 -11.96 -13.50
CA ASN A 32 4.62 -11.38 -14.29
C ASN A 32 4.15 -10.33 -15.31
N CYS A 33 3.08 -9.59 -14.99
CA CYS A 33 2.50 -8.59 -15.90
C CYS A 33 3.07 -7.19 -15.64
N ASP A 34 3.19 -6.40 -16.71
CA ASP A 34 3.61 -5.01 -16.64
C ASP A 34 2.42 -4.07 -16.86
N PHE A 35 2.01 -3.37 -15.80
CA PHE A 35 1.01 -2.32 -15.78
C PHE A 35 1.64 -0.91 -15.71
N SER A 36 2.96 -0.79 -15.78
CA SER A 36 3.63 0.51 -15.61
C SER A 36 3.11 1.55 -16.59
N GLU A 37 2.91 2.77 -16.11
CA GLU A 37 2.41 3.92 -16.88
C GLU A 37 1.04 3.71 -17.56
N THR A 38 0.32 2.63 -17.22
CA THR A 38 -1.03 2.38 -17.74
C THR A 38 -2.09 3.17 -16.99
N ASP A 39 -3.28 3.25 -17.60
CA ASP A 39 -4.47 3.82 -16.99
C ASP A 39 -5.45 2.69 -16.63
N LEU A 40 -5.68 2.50 -15.33
CA LEU A 40 -6.67 1.56 -14.79
C LEU A 40 -7.92 2.26 -14.28
N PHE A 41 -8.19 3.48 -14.76
CA PHE A 41 -9.37 4.25 -14.40
C PHE A 41 -10.66 3.43 -14.52
N SER A 42 -11.47 3.41 -13.45
CA SER A 42 -12.72 2.64 -13.33
C SER A 42 -12.63 1.13 -13.59
N VAL A 43 -11.44 0.52 -13.53
CA VAL A 43 -11.31 -0.95 -13.52
C VAL A 43 -11.62 -1.48 -12.12
N SER A 44 -12.28 -2.63 -12.03
CA SER A 44 -12.63 -3.28 -10.77
C SER A 44 -11.91 -4.61 -10.64
N PHE A 45 -11.24 -4.81 -9.51
CA PHE A 45 -10.59 -6.06 -9.13
C PHE A 45 -11.21 -6.56 -7.83
N MET A 46 -11.79 -7.75 -7.88
CA MET A 46 -12.41 -8.43 -6.74
C MET A 46 -11.77 -9.80 -6.56
N GLU A 47 -11.27 -10.08 -5.36
CA GLU A 47 -10.63 -11.35 -5.01
C GLU A 47 -9.48 -11.75 -5.97
N CYS A 48 -8.83 -10.75 -6.56
CA CYS A 48 -7.74 -10.94 -7.51
C CYS A 48 -6.38 -11.03 -6.83
N GLN A 49 -5.42 -11.64 -7.52
CA GLN A 49 -4.02 -11.63 -7.11
C GLN A 49 -3.09 -11.10 -8.22
N PHE A 50 -2.10 -10.32 -7.81
CA PHE A 50 -1.01 -9.84 -8.64
C PHE A 50 0.29 -10.41 -8.08
N VAL A 51 1.01 -11.16 -8.91
CA VAL A 51 2.27 -11.82 -8.54
C VAL A 51 3.37 -11.35 -9.50
N ASN A 52 4.47 -10.84 -8.95
CA ASN A 52 5.60 -10.32 -9.73
C ASN A 52 5.19 -9.26 -10.78
N CYS A 53 4.25 -8.37 -10.43
CA CYS A 53 3.72 -7.37 -11.35
C CYS A 53 4.36 -5.99 -11.13
N ASN A 54 4.47 -5.22 -12.20
CA ASN A 54 4.97 -3.85 -12.16
C ASN A 54 3.83 -2.85 -12.36
N PHE A 55 3.57 -2.00 -11.37
CA PHE A 55 2.57 -0.92 -11.39
C PHE A 55 3.21 0.46 -11.36
N SER A 56 4.50 0.60 -11.67
CA SER A 56 5.18 1.90 -11.59
C SER A 56 4.43 2.96 -12.39
N LEU A 57 4.00 4.05 -11.74
CA LEU A 57 3.30 5.18 -12.36
C LEU A 57 1.92 4.82 -12.98
N THR A 58 1.30 3.71 -12.58
CA THR A 58 -0.06 3.36 -12.99
C THR A 58 -1.08 4.33 -12.39
N LYS A 59 -2.10 4.73 -13.16
CA LYS A 59 -3.18 5.60 -12.69
C LYS A 59 -4.38 4.77 -12.20
N PHE A 60 -4.74 4.93 -10.92
CA PHE A 60 -5.83 4.21 -10.26
C PHE A 60 -7.15 5.00 -10.12
N GLY A 61 -7.42 5.98 -10.99
CA GLY A 61 -8.59 6.84 -10.82
C GLY A 61 -9.92 6.07 -10.79
N ARG A 62 -10.63 6.10 -9.66
CA ARG A 62 -11.86 5.32 -9.43
C ARG A 62 -11.70 3.79 -9.56
N THR A 63 -10.47 3.27 -9.58
CA THR A 63 -10.21 1.82 -9.57
C THR A 63 -10.72 1.22 -8.27
N SER A 64 -11.38 0.06 -8.33
CA SER A 64 -11.85 -0.64 -7.14
C SER A 64 -10.95 -1.83 -6.85
N PHE A 65 -10.43 -1.91 -5.62
CA PHE A 65 -9.72 -3.08 -5.11
C PHE A 65 -10.51 -3.65 -3.94
N LYS A 66 -11.05 -4.86 -4.10
CA LYS A 66 -11.80 -5.58 -3.07
C LYS A 66 -11.14 -6.94 -2.83
N ASP A 67 -10.54 -7.11 -1.67
CA ASP A 67 -9.83 -8.33 -1.25
C ASP A 67 -8.71 -8.75 -2.22
N VAL A 68 -7.94 -7.74 -2.65
CA VAL A 68 -6.85 -7.93 -3.62
C VAL A 68 -5.51 -8.22 -2.94
N LYS A 69 -4.71 -9.10 -3.55
CA LYS A 69 -3.39 -9.48 -3.04
C LYS A 69 -2.31 -9.00 -3.99
N PHE A 70 -1.33 -8.28 -3.49
CA PHE A 70 -0.10 -7.97 -4.20
C PHE A 70 1.03 -8.78 -3.56
N ASN A 71 1.69 -9.60 -4.37
CA ASN A 71 2.85 -10.38 -3.97
C ASN A 71 4.02 -10.09 -4.91
N ASP A 72 5.18 -9.74 -4.33
CA ASP A 72 6.40 -9.42 -5.09
C ASP A 72 6.18 -8.34 -6.17
N CYS A 73 5.37 -7.32 -5.86
CA CYS A 73 4.99 -6.29 -6.83
C CYS A 73 5.80 -4.99 -6.64
N LYS A 74 6.05 -4.29 -7.77
CA LYS A 74 6.59 -2.93 -7.77
C LYS A 74 5.47 -1.91 -7.87
N LEU A 75 5.31 -1.09 -6.83
CA LEU A 75 4.19 -0.17 -6.59
C LEU A 75 4.73 1.26 -6.37
N MET A 76 5.35 1.82 -7.41
CA MET A 76 6.06 3.09 -7.34
C MET A 76 5.25 4.26 -7.90
N GLY A 77 5.16 5.38 -7.17
CA GLY A 77 4.50 6.60 -7.64
C GLY A 77 2.99 6.46 -7.78
N LEU A 78 2.35 5.66 -6.91
CA LEU A 78 0.93 5.37 -6.97
C LEU A 78 0.13 6.28 -6.05
N HIS A 79 -1.03 6.72 -6.53
CA HIS A 79 -1.96 7.54 -5.77
C HIS A 79 -3.19 6.70 -5.38
N PHE A 80 -3.12 5.99 -4.25
CA PHE A 80 -4.24 5.15 -3.76
C PHE A 80 -5.41 6.00 -3.25
N GLU A 81 -5.20 7.27 -2.95
CA GLU A 81 -6.24 8.25 -2.63
C GLU A 81 -7.26 8.45 -3.75
N ASN A 82 -6.88 8.12 -4.99
CA ASN A 82 -7.74 8.21 -6.16
C ASN A 82 -8.60 6.94 -6.38
N CYS A 83 -8.36 5.87 -5.64
CA CYS A 83 -9.14 4.64 -5.72
C CYS A 83 -10.58 4.86 -5.25
N ASN A 84 -11.47 3.94 -5.62
CA ASN A 84 -12.80 3.87 -5.02
C ASN A 84 -12.69 3.40 -3.56
N PRO A 85 -13.09 4.21 -2.56
CA PRO A 85 -12.96 3.85 -1.16
C PRO A 85 -13.96 2.78 -0.72
N PHE A 86 -15.03 2.53 -1.49
CA PHE A 86 -16.07 1.59 -1.12
C PHE A 86 -15.60 0.13 -1.22
N GLY A 87 -15.45 -0.51 -0.05
CA GLY A 87 -14.95 -1.89 0.05
C GLY A 87 -13.45 -2.01 -0.21
N LEU A 88 -12.70 -0.90 -0.14
CA LEU A 88 -11.27 -0.89 -0.38
C LEU A 88 -10.57 -1.87 0.59
N SER A 89 -9.99 -2.93 0.03
CA SER A 89 -9.31 -3.97 0.78
C SER A 89 -8.21 -4.57 -0.07
N PHE A 90 -7.00 -4.55 0.46
CA PHE A 90 -5.84 -5.18 -0.16
C PHE A 90 -4.84 -5.62 0.90
N ARG A 91 -3.87 -6.43 0.49
CA ARG A 91 -2.67 -6.73 1.27
C ARG A 91 -1.43 -6.77 0.39
N PHE A 92 -0.29 -6.49 1.01
CA PHE A 92 1.00 -6.45 0.34
C PHE A 92 1.97 -7.40 1.04
N GLU A 93 2.57 -8.29 0.27
CA GLU A 93 3.57 -9.25 0.74
C GLU A 93 4.79 -9.18 -0.19
N ASP A 94 5.97 -8.91 0.35
CA ASP A 94 7.24 -8.83 -0.38
C ASP A 94 7.26 -7.74 -1.48
N CYS A 95 6.50 -6.66 -1.32
CA CYS A 95 6.36 -5.60 -2.31
C CYS A 95 7.34 -4.42 -2.11
N GLN A 96 7.57 -3.67 -3.20
CA GLN A 96 8.25 -2.37 -3.17
C GLN A 96 7.21 -1.26 -3.36
N ILE A 97 6.88 -0.52 -2.30
CA ILE A 97 5.94 0.60 -2.31
C ILE A 97 6.75 1.89 -2.13
N LEU A 98 7.03 2.59 -3.22
CA LEU A 98 8.00 3.70 -3.21
C LEU A 98 7.35 4.98 -3.74
N HIS A 99 7.50 6.10 -3.02
CA HIS A 99 6.95 7.40 -3.44
C HIS A 99 5.46 7.36 -3.76
N SER A 100 4.70 6.52 -3.05
CA SER A 100 3.26 6.34 -3.23
C SER A 100 2.49 7.10 -2.14
N SER A 101 1.18 7.25 -2.31
CA SER A 101 0.31 7.98 -1.39
C SER A 101 -0.93 7.14 -1.03
N PHE A 102 -1.25 7.12 0.26
CA PHE A 102 -2.50 6.62 0.83
C PHE A 102 -3.28 7.76 1.51
N TYR A 103 -3.02 9.01 1.12
CA TYR A 103 -3.58 10.21 1.74
C TYR A 103 -5.10 10.11 1.94
N GLN A 104 -5.56 10.40 3.16
CA GLN A 104 -6.98 10.37 3.55
C GLN A 104 -7.72 9.02 3.37
N GLN A 105 -7.02 7.94 3.03
CA GLN A 105 -7.66 6.64 2.85
C GLN A 105 -7.99 5.95 4.17
N ASN A 106 -8.97 5.05 4.11
CA ASN A 106 -9.22 4.10 5.18
C ASN A 106 -8.70 2.72 4.79
N ILE A 107 -7.54 2.37 5.33
CA ILE A 107 -6.88 1.07 5.07
C ILE A 107 -6.70 0.29 6.38
N ALA A 108 -7.62 0.50 7.33
CA ALA A 108 -7.61 -0.20 8.61
C ALA A 108 -7.56 -1.73 8.39
N LYS A 109 -6.77 -2.42 9.23
CA LYS A 109 -6.53 -3.88 9.17
C LYS A 109 -5.74 -4.38 7.95
N THR A 110 -5.24 -3.49 7.09
CA THR A 110 -4.34 -3.88 5.99
C THR A 110 -3.08 -4.54 6.55
N LEU A 111 -2.61 -5.59 5.86
CA LEU A 111 -1.34 -6.23 6.12
C LEU A 111 -0.29 -5.71 5.12
N PHE A 112 0.82 -5.21 5.66
CA PHE A 112 2.07 -5.01 4.94
C PHE A 112 3.11 -5.94 5.52
N LYS A 113 3.58 -6.90 4.74
CA LYS A 113 4.55 -7.90 5.20
C LYS A 113 5.78 -7.90 4.31
N ASN A 114 6.97 -7.81 4.90
CA ASN A 114 8.26 -7.84 4.21
C ASN A 114 8.38 -6.83 3.06
N CYS A 115 7.67 -5.72 3.15
CA CYS A 115 7.66 -4.70 2.11
C CYS A 115 8.72 -3.64 2.38
N ARG A 116 9.20 -3.03 1.29
CA ARG A 116 9.99 -1.80 1.33
C ARG A 116 9.04 -0.63 1.04
N ILE A 117 8.70 0.15 2.05
CA ILE A 117 7.71 1.23 2.00
C ILE A 117 8.44 2.57 2.23
N ILE A 118 8.87 3.21 1.16
CA ILE A 118 9.83 4.33 1.22
C ILE A 118 9.16 5.59 0.72
N GLU A 119 9.36 6.68 1.44
CA GLU A 119 8.83 8.00 1.08
C GLU A 119 7.34 7.94 0.72
N THR A 120 6.58 7.11 1.45
CA THR A 120 5.15 6.90 1.22
C THR A 120 4.34 7.81 2.14
N ASP A 121 3.36 8.50 1.58
CA ASP A 121 2.49 9.41 2.35
C ASP A 121 1.30 8.65 2.96
N PHE A 122 1.26 8.60 4.29
CA PHE A 122 0.13 8.09 5.07
C PHE A 122 -0.59 9.21 5.84
N SER A 123 -0.47 10.46 5.41
CA SER A 123 -1.11 11.61 6.07
C SER A 123 -2.64 11.49 6.02
N ASP A 124 -3.28 11.82 7.13
CA ASP A 124 -4.73 11.70 7.36
C ASP A 124 -5.31 10.30 7.09
N THR A 125 -4.47 9.26 6.98
CA THR A 125 -4.89 7.89 6.72
C THR A 125 -5.38 7.20 8.00
N ASN A 126 -6.46 6.43 7.92
CA ASN A 126 -6.83 5.50 8.97
C ASN A 126 -6.06 4.18 8.83
N LEU A 127 -5.06 4.01 9.68
CA LEU A 127 -4.18 2.84 9.79
C LEU A 127 -4.53 1.97 11.00
N SER A 128 -5.73 2.12 11.58
CA SER A 128 -6.12 1.36 12.76
C SER A 128 -5.96 -0.14 12.53
N TYR A 129 -5.34 -0.85 13.47
CA TYR A 129 -5.08 -2.30 13.39
C TYR A 129 -4.19 -2.76 12.20
N VAL A 130 -3.54 -1.85 11.48
CA VAL A 130 -2.55 -2.24 10.46
C VAL A 130 -1.35 -2.93 11.11
N ALA A 131 -0.82 -3.94 10.44
CA ALA A 131 0.42 -4.59 10.82
C ALA A 131 1.50 -4.23 9.80
N PHE A 132 2.55 -3.54 10.28
CA PHE A 132 3.77 -3.33 9.51
C PHE A 132 4.79 -4.42 9.89
N ASP A 133 4.61 -5.62 9.35
CA ASP A 133 5.46 -6.78 9.67
C ASP A 133 6.75 -6.81 8.83
N ASN A 134 7.91 -6.56 9.47
CA ASN A 134 9.24 -6.54 8.86
C ASN A 134 9.38 -5.56 7.68
N ASN A 135 8.76 -4.38 7.79
CA ASN A 135 8.86 -3.35 6.76
C ASN A 135 9.94 -2.32 7.05
N ASP A 136 10.56 -1.84 5.98
CA ASP A 136 11.32 -0.59 5.96
C ASP A 136 10.35 0.56 5.69
N LEU A 137 10.27 1.54 6.60
CA LEU A 137 9.39 2.71 6.54
C LEU A 137 10.16 4.02 6.29
N SER A 138 11.41 3.96 5.80
CA SER A 138 12.28 5.13 5.64
C SER A 138 11.61 6.27 4.88
N GLY A 139 11.60 7.46 5.47
CA GLY A 139 11.03 8.67 4.87
C GLY A 139 9.50 8.66 4.70
N SER A 140 8.79 7.62 5.13
CA SER A 140 7.33 7.60 5.09
C SER A 140 6.74 8.61 6.07
N VAL A 141 5.66 9.27 5.65
CA VAL A 141 5.06 10.40 6.39
C VAL A 141 3.81 9.94 7.13
N PHE A 142 3.76 10.23 8.43
CA PHE A 142 2.60 10.01 9.28
C PHE A 142 2.21 11.32 9.97
N SER A 143 1.15 11.98 9.49
CA SER A 143 0.65 13.25 10.03
C SER A 143 -0.86 13.29 9.97
N GLY A 144 -1.53 13.59 11.09
CA GLY A 144 -3.00 13.55 11.17
C GLY A 144 -3.59 12.14 11.12
N SER A 145 -2.74 11.10 11.08
CA SER A 145 -3.15 9.72 10.85
C SER A 145 -3.74 9.07 12.11
N ILE A 146 -4.58 8.05 11.90
CA ILE A 146 -5.10 7.21 12.98
C ILE A 146 -4.26 5.94 13.07
N LEU A 147 -3.36 5.87 14.05
CA LEU A 147 -2.44 4.77 14.31
C LEU A 147 -2.91 3.86 15.47
N GLU A 148 -4.21 3.88 15.78
CA GLU A 148 -4.72 3.16 16.93
C GLU A 148 -4.53 1.65 16.75
N ARG A 149 -3.80 1.02 17.69
CA ARG A 149 -3.48 -0.42 17.66
C ARG A 149 -2.68 -0.88 16.44
N THR A 150 -2.09 0.04 15.69
CA THR A 150 -1.13 -0.27 14.63
C THR A 150 0.10 -0.94 15.23
N ASP A 151 0.62 -1.96 14.56
CA ASP A 151 1.77 -2.73 15.00
C ASP A 151 3.02 -2.34 14.23
N PHE A 152 3.93 -1.62 14.90
CA PHE A 152 5.23 -1.20 14.39
C PHE A 152 6.38 -2.01 15.00
N ARG A 153 6.11 -3.08 15.76
CA ARG A 153 7.15 -3.77 16.55
C ARG A 153 8.32 -4.31 15.71
N THR A 154 8.04 -4.74 14.48
CA THR A 154 9.05 -5.25 13.53
C THR A 154 9.36 -4.27 12.40
N ALA A 155 8.69 -3.11 12.36
CA ALA A 155 8.97 -2.04 11.41
C ALA A 155 10.27 -1.31 11.77
N LYS A 156 10.96 -0.82 10.74
CA LYS A 156 12.27 -0.15 10.85
C LYS A 156 12.21 1.23 10.19
N TYR A 157 13.07 2.14 10.66
CA TYR A 157 13.34 3.44 10.06
C TYR A 157 12.11 4.36 9.88
N PHE A 158 11.03 4.11 10.63
CA PHE A 158 9.94 5.08 10.71
C PHE A 158 10.37 6.29 11.54
N SER A 159 9.78 7.43 11.21
CA SER A 159 9.83 8.64 12.02
C SER A 159 8.41 9.09 12.29
N ILE A 160 7.95 9.04 13.55
CA ILE A 160 6.55 9.31 13.90
C ILE A 160 6.46 10.32 15.03
N ASP A 161 5.88 11.48 14.71
CA ASP A 161 5.48 12.47 15.71
C ASP A 161 4.18 12.01 16.40
N LEU A 162 4.30 11.55 17.65
CA LEU A 162 3.16 11.08 18.43
C LEU A 162 2.13 12.20 18.70
N SER A 163 2.54 13.48 18.70
CA SER A 163 1.63 14.61 18.96
C SER A 163 0.71 14.91 17.77
N LYS A 164 1.12 14.51 16.56
CA LYS A 164 0.38 14.73 15.31
C LYS A 164 -0.54 13.57 14.94
N ASN A 165 -0.54 12.47 15.70
CA ASN A 165 -1.21 11.23 15.33
C ASN A 165 -2.05 10.65 16.48
N LYS A 166 -3.13 9.93 16.16
CA LYS A 166 -3.90 9.19 17.17
C LYS A 166 -3.26 7.82 17.39
N VAL A 167 -2.49 7.69 18.47
CA VAL A 167 -1.60 6.52 18.71
C VAL A 167 -2.10 5.58 19.80
N LYS A 168 -3.38 5.64 20.18
CA LYS A 168 -3.91 4.85 21.29
C LYS A 168 -3.65 3.35 21.08
N LYS A 169 -2.91 2.75 22.00
CA LYS A 169 -2.52 1.33 21.98
C LYS A 169 -1.71 0.92 20.73
N ALA A 170 -1.10 1.86 20.00
CA ALA A 170 -0.08 1.55 19.01
C ALA A 170 1.06 0.76 19.67
N LYS A 171 1.66 -0.18 18.94
CA LYS A 171 2.66 -1.11 19.47
C LYS A 171 4.02 -0.82 18.86
N PHE A 172 5.00 -0.60 19.71
CA PHE A 172 6.40 -0.38 19.36
C PHE A 172 7.28 -1.39 20.10
N SER A 173 8.48 -1.62 19.59
CA SER A 173 9.51 -2.37 20.33
C SER A 173 10.43 -1.39 21.04
N ALA A 174 11.08 -1.80 22.13
CA ALA A 174 12.03 -0.92 22.83
C ALA A 174 13.15 -0.42 21.89
N HIS A 175 13.59 -1.29 20.97
CA HIS A 175 14.69 -1.01 20.04
C HIS A 175 14.34 0.01 18.94
N ASN A 176 13.06 0.24 18.65
CA ASN A 176 12.64 1.18 17.61
C ASN A 176 12.01 2.47 18.15
N LEU A 177 12.11 2.70 19.47
CA LEU A 177 11.64 3.96 20.08
C LEU A 177 12.41 5.19 19.58
N VAL A 178 13.64 5.02 19.07
CA VAL A 178 14.43 6.12 18.50
C VAL A 178 13.66 6.87 17.41
N GLY A 179 12.90 6.16 16.56
CA GLY A 179 12.07 6.78 15.52
C GLY A 179 10.90 7.63 16.04
N LEU A 180 10.60 7.58 17.34
CA LEU A 180 9.62 8.45 17.99
C LEU A 180 10.26 9.73 18.54
N LEU A 181 11.60 9.78 18.55
CA LEU A 181 12.40 10.84 19.12
C LEU A 181 13.05 11.73 18.04
N ASP A 182 12.99 11.35 16.76
CA ASP A 182 13.59 12.09 15.63
C ASP A 182 13.13 13.54 15.49
N ASN A 183 11.93 13.89 16.00
CA ASN A 183 11.44 15.27 15.96
C ASN A 183 12.09 16.18 17.00
N TYR A 184 13.01 15.65 17.79
CA TYR A 184 13.76 16.36 18.80
C TYR A 184 15.24 16.33 18.42
N ASP A 185 15.92 17.44 18.60
CA ASP A 185 17.37 17.57 18.36
C ASP A 185 18.14 16.95 19.55
N LEU A 186 18.03 15.63 19.68
CA LEU A 186 18.61 14.86 20.79
C LEU A 186 19.88 14.15 20.33
N GLU A 187 20.91 14.26 21.16
CA GLU A 187 22.11 13.41 21.06
C GLU A 187 21.82 12.10 21.82
N ILE A 188 21.76 10.97 21.11
CA ILE A 188 21.46 9.65 21.67
C ILE A 188 22.66 8.73 21.45
N ASP A 189 23.30 8.33 22.54
CA ASP A 189 24.37 7.33 22.51
C ASP A 189 23.81 5.92 22.26
N SER A 190 24.56 5.11 21.51
CA SER A 190 24.20 3.74 21.09
C SER A 190 24.43 2.69 22.16
#